data_AF-A0A433XZ40-F1
#
_entry.id   AF-A0A433XZ40-F1
#
_cell.length_a   1.000
_cell.length_b   1.000
_cell.length_c   1.000
_cell.angle_alpha   90.00
_cell.angle_beta   90.00
_cell.angle_gamma   90.00
#
_symmetry.space_group_name_H-M   'P 1'
#
loop_
_entity.id
_entity.type
_entity.pdbx_description
1 polymer ?
#
loop_
_entity_poly.entity_id
_entity_poly.type
_entity_poly.pdbx_seq_one_letter_code
_entity_poly.pdbx_strand_id
1 'polypeptide(L)'
;MMRKFGFMILKVAILLGLYLIVFEVQELIMAQNESYKKLLESNVPVWLMINFCSIYLLLLIVYGIRNRMGKKKKTTLFEAAGFRQLRGKDLLLSLTIAVGCTFVFFGLMKFPFLPQQALDQMKAYVDIFGQAERFIFVLIGVGLVGAFMEEIFFRGLVFNQLRGALPFGAAYLLQAGIYAIFQPNLTISVIAFFLALIYGFIYTKTGSVWSTITIAVVMNVLIVSTKEVGLIDRIAQGSLLAYVILLTGFGCIILGLLQVAKRTPQTETASSELVAKLKPYLVMGGRLGLYIAIYFAVLQPLVHLWYNVLTEIDAIRPWLTAARNSSWGLVLNDIVAIPIYYFILRRYQKRDLIRECKFDKISFNSVWKIALLSICMGLWVTSMVKIPAVADTFPQFEQLFSSLVGGAPFTFIVFLIVHSIYKEVLFRGLVFNELNAVLPLGIVLVGNAFIYGILFFKLDPALTLYGGMGTIIFALLYFWYRSLWAPIIAEIGLFATYYIARNLYSHFDVAFNGYFVVLIVVCSLVVPPLMYRLWKQRPYGESSIIRTGKIQLEAGGK
;
A
#
# COMPACT_ATOMS: atom_id res chain seq x y z
N MET A 1 -16.88 17.76 21.10
CA MET A 1 -16.01 16.82 20.36
C MET A 1 -15.03 17.56 19.44
N MET A 2 -15.50 18.45 18.54
CA MET A 2 -14.67 19.25 17.63
C MET A 2 -13.55 20.05 18.33
N ARG A 3 -13.83 20.65 19.50
CA ARG A 3 -12.81 21.39 20.28
C ARG A 3 -11.65 20.49 20.75
N LYS A 4 -11.91 19.25 21.19
CA LYS A 4 -10.85 18.30 21.61
C LYS A 4 -10.00 17.85 20.42
N PHE A 5 -10.65 17.61 19.29
CA PHE A 5 -9.99 17.21 18.04
C PHE A 5 -9.13 18.33 17.48
N GLY A 6 -9.65 19.57 17.41
CA GLY A 6 -8.89 20.76 16.99
C GLY A 6 -7.67 21.04 17.88
N PHE A 7 -7.80 20.91 19.20
CA PHE A 7 -6.65 21.02 20.10
C PHE A 7 -5.62 19.90 19.91
N MET A 8 -6.05 18.69 19.54
CA MET A 8 -5.13 17.59 19.26
C MET A 8 -4.35 17.84 17.96
N ILE A 9 -5.02 18.27 16.89
CA ILE A 9 -4.37 18.68 15.64
C ILE A 9 -3.36 19.79 15.91
N LEU A 10 -3.77 20.86 16.62
CA LEU A 10 -2.88 21.98 16.92
C LEU A 10 -1.62 21.52 17.66
N LYS A 11 -1.75 20.62 18.64
CA LYS A 11 -0.59 20.11 19.39
C LYS A 11 0.33 19.25 18.54
N VAL A 12 -0.22 18.37 17.71
CA VAL A 12 0.58 17.58 16.77
C VAL A 12 1.28 18.50 15.76
N ALA A 13 0.58 19.50 15.24
CA ALA A 13 1.16 20.50 14.34
C ALA A 13 2.29 21.30 15.00
N ILE A 14 2.17 21.68 16.28
CA ILE A 14 3.25 22.34 17.02
C ILE A 14 4.46 21.40 17.17
N LEU A 15 4.24 20.12 17.52
CA LEU A 15 5.33 19.16 17.66
C LEU A 15 6.06 18.95 16.33
N LEU A 16 5.32 18.71 15.25
CA LEU A 16 5.89 18.53 13.90
C LEU A 16 6.52 19.82 13.39
N GLY A 17 5.94 20.98 13.67
CA GLY A 17 6.50 22.28 13.32
C GLY A 17 7.83 22.53 14.02
N LEU A 18 7.94 22.22 15.32
CA LEU A 18 9.22 22.30 16.05
C LEU A 18 10.28 21.37 15.46
N TYR A 19 9.89 20.15 15.09
CA TYR A 19 10.78 19.20 14.42
C TYR A 19 11.32 19.81 13.13
N LEU A 20 10.44 20.26 12.23
CA LEU A 20 10.82 20.82 10.93
C LEU A 20 11.65 22.11 11.06
N ILE A 21 11.27 23.02 11.96
CA ILE A 21 11.98 24.28 12.18
C ILE A 21 13.44 24.04 12.58
N VAL A 22 13.73 23.01 13.39
CA VAL A 22 15.13 22.73 13.76
C VAL A 22 15.97 22.35 12.54
N PHE A 23 15.45 21.47 11.68
CA PHE A 23 16.15 21.07 10.46
C PHE A 23 16.35 22.26 9.51
N GLU A 24 15.31 23.07 9.28
CA GLU A 24 15.38 24.27 8.44
C GLU A 24 16.38 25.31 8.98
N VAL A 25 16.37 25.56 10.29
CA VAL A 25 17.32 26.49 10.92
C VAL A 25 18.75 25.97 10.79
N GLN A 26 18.97 24.66 10.93
CA GLN A 26 20.29 24.07 10.75
C GLN A 26 20.77 24.18 9.29
N GLU A 27 19.90 23.97 8.31
CA GLU A 27 20.23 24.19 6.90
C GLU A 27 20.59 25.66 6.62
N LEU A 28 19.85 26.62 7.20
CA LEU A 28 20.18 28.05 7.10
C LEU A 28 21.54 28.39 7.72
N ILE A 29 21.87 27.81 8.87
CA ILE A 29 23.19 28.01 9.52
C ILE A 29 24.30 27.41 8.65
N MET A 30 24.10 26.21 8.11
CA MET A 30 25.04 25.58 7.18
C MET A 30 25.26 26.42 5.92
N ALA A 31 24.20 27.02 5.35
CA ALA A 31 24.31 27.88 4.18
C ALA A 31 25.12 29.17 4.44
N GLN A 32 25.21 29.63 5.70
CA GLN A 32 25.95 30.83 6.08
C GLN A 32 27.39 30.55 6.53
N ASN A 33 27.75 29.29 6.80
CA ASN A 33 29.05 28.92 7.33
C ASN A 33 29.60 27.68 6.63
N GLU A 34 30.46 27.91 5.62
CA GLU A 34 31.02 26.87 4.77
C GLU A 34 31.86 25.84 5.57
N SER A 35 32.58 26.27 6.60
CA SER A 35 33.36 25.37 7.46
C SER A 35 32.45 24.45 8.27
N TYR A 36 31.35 24.99 8.80
CA TYR A 36 30.35 24.22 9.52
C TYR A 36 29.63 23.24 8.60
N LYS A 37 29.22 23.70 7.42
CA LYS A 37 28.60 22.87 6.39
C LYS A 37 29.47 21.68 6.02
N LYS A 38 30.75 21.93 5.69
CA LYS A 38 31.70 20.87 5.31
C LYS A 38 31.89 19.83 6.41
N LEU A 39 31.96 20.26 7.68
CA LEU A 39 32.08 19.36 8.84
C LEU A 39 30.87 18.43 8.98
N LEU A 40 29.67 18.95 8.75
CA LEU A 40 28.43 18.20 8.92
C LEU A 40 28.11 17.30 7.72
N GLU A 41 28.39 17.76 6.50
CA GLU A 41 28.27 16.94 5.30
C GLU A 41 29.28 15.78 5.29
N SER A 42 30.45 15.94 5.91
CA SER A 42 31.40 14.84 6.12
C SER A 42 31.03 13.91 7.28
N ASN A 43 30.10 14.33 8.16
CA ASN A 43 29.70 13.60 9.36
C ASN A 43 28.19 13.67 9.60
N VAL A 44 27.41 13.04 8.71
CA VAL A 44 25.94 13.01 8.78
C VAL A 44 25.39 12.55 10.14
N PRO A 45 25.97 11.55 10.84
CA PRO A 45 25.56 11.18 12.20
C PRO A 45 25.70 12.31 13.24
N VAL A 46 26.71 13.15 13.10
CA VAL A 46 26.93 14.30 14.00
C VAL A 46 25.89 15.37 13.73
N TRP A 47 25.58 15.65 12.46
CA TRP A 47 24.49 16.55 12.08
C TRP A 47 23.14 16.09 12.66
N LEU A 48 22.81 14.80 12.53
CA LEU A 48 21.60 14.23 13.13
C LEU A 48 21.59 14.40 14.65
N MET A 49 22.70 14.12 15.32
CA MET A 49 22.82 14.28 16.77
C MET A 49 22.56 15.73 17.20
N ILE A 50 23.12 16.72 16.49
CA ILE A 50 22.90 18.15 16.77
C ILE A 50 21.41 18.51 16.61
N ASN A 51 20.78 18.08 15.52
CA ASN A 51 19.36 18.30 15.27
C ASN A 51 18.50 17.72 16.40
N PHE A 52 18.68 16.44 16.72
CA PHE A 52 17.89 15.76 17.74
C PHE A 52 18.10 16.32 19.15
N CYS A 53 19.33 16.68 19.51
CA CYS A 53 19.62 17.37 20.76
C CYS A 53 18.95 18.75 20.82
N SER A 54 18.93 19.49 19.71
CA SER A 54 18.26 20.79 19.62
C SER A 54 16.74 20.66 19.77
N ILE A 55 16.13 19.66 19.11
CA ILE A 55 14.70 19.33 19.27
C ILE A 55 14.40 19.00 20.74
N TYR A 56 15.25 18.18 21.38
CA TYR A 56 15.07 17.80 22.78
C TYR A 56 15.11 19.01 23.72
N LEU A 57 16.08 19.91 23.53
CA LEU A 57 16.18 21.17 24.29
C LEU A 57 14.93 22.04 24.13
N LEU A 58 14.44 22.19 22.90
CA LEU A 58 13.19 22.94 22.64
C LEU A 58 11.99 22.28 23.31
N LEU A 59 11.88 20.96 23.28
CA LEU A 59 10.80 20.23 23.96
C LEU A 59 10.86 20.43 25.49
N LEU A 60 12.05 20.44 26.09
CA LEU A 60 12.23 20.77 27.50
C LEU A 60 11.74 22.19 27.82
N ILE A 61 12.08 23.17 26.97
CA ILE A 61 11.62 24.55 27.12
C ILE A 61 10.08 24.62 27.01
N VAL A 62 9.49 24.02 25.98
CA VAL A 62 8.03 24.01 25.77
C VAL A 62 7.29 23.39 26.96
N TYR A 63 7.75 22.25 27.47
CA TYR A 63 7.17 21.62 28.64
C TYR A 63 7.41 22.43 29.93
N GLY A 64 8.56 23.10 30.05
CA GLY A 64 8.88 24.03 31.13
C GLY A 64 7.92 25.22 31.17
N ILE A 65 7.74 25.92 30.05
CA ILE A 65 6.81 27.05 29.91
C ILE A 65 5.37 26.58 30.18
N ARG A 66 4.94 25.47 29.58
CA ARG A 66 3.62 24.87 29.82
C ARG A 66 3.36 24.60 31.31
N ASN A 67 4.34 24.04 32.02
CA ASN A 67 4.22 23.72 33.45
C ASN A 67 4.24 24.97 34.35
N ARG A 68 4.77 26.11 33.87
CA ARG A 68 4.67 27.41 34.56
C ARG A 68 3.32 28.10 34.32
N MET A 69 2.78 28.01 33.10
CA MET A 69 1.51 28.68 32.73
C MET A 69 0.26 27.90 33.15
N GLY A 70 0.34 26.57 33.29
CA GLY A 70 -0.82 25.72 33.55
C GLY A 70 -1.18 25.61 35.04
N LYS A 71 -2.45 25.83 35.40
CA LYS A 71 -3.01 25.52 36.74
C LYS A 71 -3.25 24.02 36.98
N LYS A 72 -2.84 23.15 36.04
CA LYS A 72 -3.04 21.69 36.10
C LYS A 72 -1.80 20.99 36.66
N LYS A 73 -1.95 19.73 37.06
CA LYS A 73 -0.84 18.85 37.47
C LYS A 73 0.32 18.95 36.46
N LYS A 74 1.50 19.33 36.96
CA LYS A 74 2.73 19.42 36.15
C LYS A 74 3.02 18.04 35.55
N THR A 75 3.36 18.00 34.26
CA THR A 75 3.72 16.76 33.56
C THR A 75 5.12 16.93 33.01
N THR A 76 6.04 16.03 33.32
CA THR A 76 7.40 16.10 32.76
C THR A 76 7.43 15.59 31.31
N LEU A 77 8.49 15.92 30.57
CA LEU A 77 8.69 15.40 29.22
C LEU A 77 8.76 13.86 29.23
N PHE A 78 9.47 13.28 30.19
CA PHE A 78 9.60 11.83 30.33
C PHE A 78 8.27 11.14 30.63
N GLU A 79 7.45 11.73 31.51
CA GLU A 79 6.09 11.21 31.78
C GLU A 79 5.22 11.29 30.52
N ALA A 80 5.29 12.41 29.79
CA ALA A 80 4.52 12.60 28.57
C ALA A 80 4.97 11.68 27.42
N ALA A 81 6.27 11.39 27.35
CA ALA A 81 6.86 10.46 26.39
C ALA A 81 6.65 8.98 26.77
N GLY A 82 6.08 8.68 27.95
CA GLY A 82 5.76 7.31 28.33
C GLY A 82 6.96 6.50 28.85
N PHE A 83 7.91 7.16 29.52
CA PHE A 83 8.98 6.47 30.23
C PHE A 83 8.41 5.73 31.45
N ARG A 84 8.34 4.40 31.35
CA ARG A 84 7.91 3.49 32.43
C ARG A 84 8.85 2.30 32.50
N GLN A 85 9.05 1.72 33.67
CA GLN A 85 9.95 0.57 33.82
C GLN A 85 9.52 -0.60 32.93
N LEU A 86 10.46 -1.09 32.12
CA LEU A 86 10.25 -2.26 31.26
C LEU A 86 10.57 -3.54 32.04
N ARG A 87 9.68 -4.53 31.99
CA ARG A 87 9.93 -5.82 32.67
C ARG A 87 10.99 -6.60 31.89
N GLY A 88 11.82 -7.41 32.57
CA GLY A 88 12.87 -8.18 31.91
C GLY A 88 12.39 -9.08 30.76
N LYS A 89 11.20 -9.69 30.87
CA LYS A 89 10.58 -10.45 29.78
C LYS A 89 10.20 -9.57 28.57
N ASP A 90 9.75 -8.34 28.81
CA ASP A 90 9.46 -7.39 27.72
C ASP A 90 10.73 -6.90 27.03
N LEU A 91 11.80 -6.72 27.79
CA LEU A 91 13.12 -6.40 27.24
C LEU A 91 13.60 -7.53 26.33
N LEU A 92 13.54 -8.78 26.77
CA LEU A 92 13.92 -9.94 25.95
C LEU A 92 13.09 -10.02 24.65
N LEU A 93 11.78 -9.84 24.74
CA LEU A 93 10.91 -9.82 23.56
C LEU A 93 11.24 -8.66 22.61
N SER A 94 11.55 -7.48 23.16
CA SER A 94 11.99 -6.32 22.39
C SER A 94 13.30 -6.61 21.66
N LEU A 95 14.27 -7.26 22.32
CA LEU A 95 15.52 -7.68 21.70
C LEU A 95 15.31 -8.71 20.58
N THR A 96 14.45 -9.72 20.80
CA THR A 96 14.10 -10.70 19.76
C THR A 96 13.49 -10.03 18.54
N ILE A 97 12.58 -9.07 18.74
CA ILE A 97 11.96 -8.31 17.66
C ILE A 97 12.99 -7.42 16.96
N ALA A 98 13.92 -6.81 17.70
CA ALA A 98 15.01 -5.99 17.14
C ALA A 98 15.90 -6.80 16.19
N VAL A 99 16.35 -7.98 16.62
CA VAL A 99 17.11 -8.92 15.78
C VAL A 99 16.28 -9.33 14.57
N GLY A 100 14.99 -9.62 14.77
CA GLY A 100 14.06 -9.94 13.70
C GLY A 100 13.94 -8.85 12.64
N CYS A 101 13.72 -7.59 13.05
CA CYS A 101 13.65 -6.43 12.16
C CYS A 101 14.97 -6.21 11.40
N THR A 102 16.10 -6.37 12.09
CA THR A 102 17.44 -6.27 11.48
C THR A 102 17.62 -7.32 10.38
N PHE A 103 17.25 -8.57 10.66
CA PHE A 103 17.36 -9.67 9.69
C PHE A 103 16.40 -9.49 8.52
N VAL A 104 15.18 -9.01 8.75
CA VAL A 104 14.28 -8.66 7.65
C VAL A 104 14.90 -7.58 6.78
N PHE A 105 15.46 -6.53 7.36
CA PHE A 105 16.13 -5.46 6.60
C PHE A 105 17.28 -6.00 5.73
N PHE A 106 18.17 -6.83 6.29
CA PHE A 106 19.25 -7.46 5.52
C PHE A 106 18.75 -8.42 4.44
N GLY A 107 17.74 -9.23 4.76
CA GLY A 107 17.11 -10.13 3.79
C GLY A 107 16.49 -9.37 2.62
N LEU A 108 15.80 -8.25 2.90
CA LEU A 108 15.22 -7.37 1.88
C LEU A 108 16.30 -6.72 1.01
N MET A 109 17.40 -6.23 1.58
CA MET A 109 18.54 -5.69 0.82
C MET A 109 19.16 -6.70 -0.17
N LYS A 110 18.90 -8.00 0.02
CA LYS A 110 19.42 -9.08 -0.81
C LYS A 110 18.32 -9.84 -1.55
N PHE A 111 17.09 -9.36 -1.50
CA PHE A 111 15.92 -10.01 -2.09
C PHE A 111 15.85 -9.69 -3.59
N PRO A 112 16.00 -10.69 -4.49
CA PRO A 112 16.12 -10.43 -5.93
C PRO A 112 14.80 -9.98 -6.58
N PHE A 113 13.68 -10.13 -5.88
CA PHE A 113 12.37 -9.72 -6.38
C PHE A 113 12.04 -8.25 -6.06
N LEU A 114 12.86 -7.55 -5.25
CA LEU A 114 12.67 -6.12 -5.08
C LEU A 114 13.17 -5.36 -6.32
N PRO A 115 12.49 -4.28 -6.74
CA PRO A 115 13.00 -3.42 -7.81
C PRO A 115 14.42 -2.94 -7.50
N GLN A 116 15.29 -2.88 -8.51
CA GLN A 116 16.67 -2.43 -8.33
C GLN A 116 16.76 -1.05 -7.65
N GLN A 117 15.87 -0.14 -8.04
CA GLN A 117 15.72 1.17 -7.39
C GLN A 117 15.48 1.07 -5.87
N ALA A 118 14.71 0.08 -5.40
CA ALA A 118 14.46 -0.11 -3.97
C ALA A 118 15.71 -0.64 -3.25
N LEU A 119 16.45 -1.55 -3.89
CA LEU A 119 17.73 -2.05 -3.38
C LEU A 119 18.75 -0.91 -3.25
N ASP A 120 18.86 -0.08 -4.28
CA ASP A 120 19.77 1.08 -4.31
C ASP A 120 19.38 2.11 -3.25
N GLN A 121 18.08 2.39 -3.08
CA GLN A 121 17.57 3.30 -2.05
C GLN A 121 17.88 2.80 -0.63
N MET A 122 17.79 1.48 -0.37
CA MET A 122 18.17 0.91 0.92
C MET A 122 19.68 0.99 1.15
N LYS A 123 20.48 0.73 0.11
CA LYS A 123 21.94 0.81 0.19
C LYS A 123 22.41 2.24 0.47
N ALA A 124 21.90 3.20 -0.33
CA ALA A 124 22.16 4.61 -0.15
C ALA A 124 21.74 5.11 1.24
N TYR A 125 20.62 4.63 1.78
CA TYR A 125 20.22 4.95 3.15
C TYR A 125 21.27 4.50 4.17
N VAL A 126 21.73 3.25 4.10
CA VAL A 126 22.77 2.76 5.02
C VAL A 126 24.09 3.54 4.84
N ASP A 127 24.47 3.83 3.60
CA ASP A 127 25.73 4.52 3.28
C ASP A 127 25.73 5.99 3.75
N ILE A 128 24.63 6.74 3.52
CA ILE A 128 24.48 8.14 3.97
C ILE A 128 24.54 8.23 5.49
N PHE A 129 23.79 7.38 6.19
CA PHE A 129 23.78 7.39 7.65
C PHE A 129 25.04 6.75 8.25
N GLY A 130 25.85 6.04 7.45
CA GLY A 130 27.18 5.56 7.81
C GLY A 130 28.30 6.58 7.53
N GLN A 131 28.01 7.69 6.86
CA GLN A 131 29.01 8.67 6.44
C GLN A 131 29.53 9.50 7.62
N ALA A 132 30.64 9.06 8.20
CA ALA A 132 31.37 9.80 9.22
C ALA A 132 32.88 9.49 9.18
N GLU A 133 33.69 10.44 9.64
CA GLU A 133 35.14 10.26 9.76
C GLU A 133 35.53 9.18 10.76
N ARG A 134 34.69 8.97 11.78
CA ARG A 134 34.89 7.94 12.80
C ARG A 134 33.62 7.16 13.02
N PHE A 135 33.73 5.84 13.01
CA PHE A 135 32.62 4.92 13.25
C PHE A 135 31.91 5.16 14.59
N ILE A 136 32.61 5.68 15.61
CA ILE A 136 31.98 6.05 16.89
C ILE A 136 30.88 7.11 16.74
N PHE A 137 31.01 8.03 15.78
CA PHE A 137 29.97 9.01 15.49
C PHE A 137 28.74 8.36 14.86
N VAL A 138 28.91 7.32 14.04
CA VAL A 138 27.81 6.52 13.49
C VAL A 138 27.07 5.80 14.62
N LEU A 139 27.80 5.12 15.52
CA LEU A 139 27.23 4.41 16.66
C LEU A 139 26.45 5.34 17.60
N ILE A 140 27.02 6.48 17.96
CA ILE A 140 26.38 7.41 18.89
C ILE A 140 25.26 8.18 18.20
N GLY A 141 25.53 8.77 17.03
CA GLY A 141 24.60 9.65 16.32
C GLY A 141 23.38 8.91 15.77
N VAL A 142 23.59 7.85 14.99
CA VAL A 142 22.50 7.09 14.34
C VAL A 142 22.04 5.92 15.21
N GLY A 143 22.99 5.17 15.76
CA GLY A 143 22.71 3.97 16.56
C GLY A 143 21.99 4.29 17.86
N LEU A 144 22.42 5.32 18.59
CA LEU A 144 21.89 5.65 19.91
C LEU A 144 20.98 6.88 19.90
N VAL A 145 21.53 8.07 19.65
CA VAL A 145 20.83 9.35 19.83
C VAL A 145 19.66 9.48 18.87
N GLY A 146 19.86 9.21 17.57
CA GLY A 146 18.82 9.27 16.56
C GLY A 146 17.67 8.32 16.88
N ALA A 147 17.97 7.04 17.04
CA ALA A 147 16.98 6.03 17.43
C ALA A 147 16.23 6.40 18.72
N PHE A 148 16.94 6.85 19.74
CA PHE A 148 16.35 7.23 21.02
C PHE A 148 15.39 8.42 20.87
N MET A 149 15.81 9.46 20.15
CA MET A 149 15.04 10.69 20.01
C MET A 149 13.84 10.54 19.08
N GLU A 150 13.96 9.77 18.00
CA GLU A 150 12.82 9.41 17.15
C GLU A 150 11.72 8.69 17.95
N GLU A 151 12.10 7.74 18.81
CA GLU A 151 11.12 6.99 19.61
C GLU A 151 10.43 7.86 20.66
N ILE A 152 11.18 8.75 21.34
CA ILE A 152 10.58 9.76 22.23
C ILE A 152 9.58 10.63 21.46
N PHE A 153 9.97 11.12 20.29
CA PHE A 153 9.16 12.06 19.53
C PHE A 153 7.90 11.39 18.97
N PHE A 154 8.06 10.32 18.20
CA PHE A 154 6.95 9.71 17.46
C PHE A 154 6.07 8.80 18.33
N ARG A 155 6.66 7.93 19.17
CA ARG A 155 5.90 6.97 20.01
C ARG A 155 5.55 7.61 21.35
N GLY A 156 6.47 8.38 21.92
CA GLY A 156 6.21 9.08 23.17
C GLY A 156 5.26 10.25 23.02
N LEU A 157 5.56 11.23 22.15
CA LEU A 157 4.79 12.48 22.11
C LEU A 157 3.65 12.46 21.10
N VAL A 158 3.95 12.22 19.82
CA VAL A 158 2.96 12.27 18.73
C VAL A 158 1.88 11.22 18.95
N PHE A 159 2.25 9.95 19.15
CA PHE A 159 1.27 8.87 19.35
C PHE A 159 0.39 9.10 20.58
N ASN A 160 0.96 9.49 21.74
CA ASN A 160 0.16 9.77 22.94
C ASN A 160 -0.79 10.96 22.73
N GLN A 161 -0.35 11.98 21.98
CA GLN A 161 -1.18 13.13 21.64
C GLN A 161 -2.35 12.73 20.72
N LEU A 162 -2.11 11.86 19.74
CA LEU A 162 -3.15 11.27 18.89
C LEU A 162 -4.11 10.40 19.71
N ARG A 163 -3.60 9.50 20.55
CA ARG A 163 -4.40 8.61 21.42
C ARG A 163 -5.28 9.36 22.40
N GLY A 164 -4.91 10.57 22.81
CA GLY A 164 -5.72 11.43 23.67
C GLY A 164 -7.04 11.89 23.05
N ALA A 165 -7.19 11.79 21.72
CA ALA A 165 -8.41 12.20 21.01
C ALA A 165 -8.91 11.19 19.95
N LEU A 166 -8.08 10.24 19.53
CA LEU A 166 -8.39 9.23 18.52
C LEU A 166 -8.45 7.81 19.12
N PRO A 167 -9.26 6.90 18.56
CA PRO A 167 -9.25 5.49 18.93
C PRO A 167 -7.93 4.85 18.52
N PHE A 168 -7.63 3.68 19.11
CA PHE A 168 -6.32 3.04 18.96
C PHE A 168 -5.94 2.88 17.50
N GLY A 169 -6.77 2.21 16.70
CA GLY A 169 -6.41 1.93 15.31
C GLY A 169 -6.22 3.18 14.45
N ALA A 170 -6.97 4.26 14.69
CA ALA A 170 -6.79 5.51 13.95
C ALA A 170 -5.51 6.24 14.36
N ALA A 171 -5.24 6.35 15.67
CA ALA A 171 -3.99 6.94 16.17
C ALA A 171 -2.76 6.13 15.73
N TYR A 172 -2.90 4.81 15.72
CA TYR A 172 -1.87 3.85 15.34
C TYR A 172 -1.52 3.94 13.86
N LEU A 173 -2.50 3.90 12.96
CA LEU A 173 -2.27 4.05 11.52
C LEU A 173 -1.79 5.47 11.17
N LEU A 174 -2.38 6.51 11.79
CA LEU A 174 -1.99 7.88 11.52
C LEU A 174 -0.55 8.16 12.00
N GLN A 175 -0.15 7.65 13.16
CA GLN A 175 1.22 7.80 13.62
C GLN A 175 2.21 7.06 12.71
N ALA A 176 1.88 5.84 12.27
CA ALA A 176 2.72 5.11 11.31
C ALA A 176 2.85 5.85 9.97
N GLY A 177 1.76 6.45 9.48
CA GLY A 177 1.77 7.29 8.28
C GLY A 177 2.61 8.55 8.45
N ILE A 178 2.47 9.27 9.56
CA ILE A 178 3.31 10.43 9.88
C ILE A 178 4.79 10.00 9.93
N TYR A 179 5.13 8.90 10.60
CA TYR A 179 6.50 8.42 10.67
C TYR A 179 7.09 8.08 9.30
N ALA A 180 6.29 7.48 8.41
CA ALA A 180 6.70 7.12 7.06
C ALA A 180 6.96 8.34 6.16
N ILE A 181 6.18 9.41 6.29
CA ILE A 181 6.34 10.63 5.47
C ILE A 181 7.66 11.36 5.76
N PHE A 182 8.19 11.23 6.98
CA PHE A 182 9.44 11.86 7.40
C PHE A 182 10.69 11.10 6.93
N GLN A 183 10.54 10.05 6.11
CA GLN A 183 11.65 9.25 5.60
C GLN A 183 12.18 9.81 4.27
N PRO A 184 13.48 9.61 3.95
CA PRO A 184 14.13 10.29 2.83
C PRO A 184 13.72 9.79 1.44
N ASN A 185 13.15 8.59 1.34
CA ASN A 185 12.70 8.02 0.06
C ASN A 185 11.53 7.05 0.25
N LEU A 186 10.86 6.71 -0.86
CA LEU A 186 9.66 5.88 -0.84
C LEU A 186 9.92 4.47 -0.28
N THR A 187 11.04 3.84 -0.63
CA THR A 187 11.33 2.48 -0.15
C THR A 187 11.50 2.46 1.38
N ILE A 188 12.30 3.39 1.91
CA ILE A 188 12.48 3.54 3.35
C ILE A 188 11.17 3.97 4.02
N SER A 189 10.35 4.81 3.37
CA SER A 189 9.02 5.19 3.88
C SER A 189 8.12 3.98 4.08
N VAL A 190 8.08 3.04 3.12
CA VAL A 190 7.28 1.82 3.23
C VAL A 190 7.81 0.92 4.35
N ILE A 191 9.13 0.72 4.44
CA ILE A 191 9.75 -0.08 5.52
C ILE A 191 9.45 0.54 6.88
N ALA A 192 9.63 1.85 7.01
CA ALA A 192 9.38 2.64 8.21
C ALA A 192 7.90 2.61 8.63
N PHE A 193 6.96 2.61 7.68
CA PHE A 193 5.53 2.45 7.96
C PHE A 193 5.26 1.15 8.72
N PHE A 194 5.73 0.01 8.19
CA PHE A 194 5.54 -1.29 8.85
C PHE A 194 6.30 -1.39 10.18
N LEU A 195 7.50 -0.83 10.25
CA LEU A 195 8.28 -0.75 11.47
C LEU A 195 7.56 0.08 12.55
N ALA A 196 6.91 1.18 12.17
CA ALA A 196 6.10 1.98 13.07
C ALA A 196 4.86 1.28 13.58
N LEU A 197 4.24 0.42 12.77
CA LEU A 197 3.20 -0.49 13.25
C LEU A 197 3.77 -1.43 14.33
N ILE A 198 4.90 -2.09 14.09
CA ILE A 198 5.53 -2.97 15.10
C ILE A 198 5.77 -2.20 16.42
N TYR A 199 6.37 -1.01 16.33
CA TYR A 199 6.68 -0.20 17.52
C TYR A 199 5.42 0.26 18.25
N GLY A 200 4.40 0.77 17.54
CA GLY A 200 3.15 1.21 18.15
C GLY A 200 2.39 0.06 18.83
N PHE A 201 2.42 -1.14 18.25
CA PHE A 201 1.79 -2.32 18.86
C PHE A 201 2.49 -2.70 20.17
N ILE A 202 3.83 -2.76 20.16
CA ILE A 202 4.61 -3.12 21.34
C ILE A 202 4.47 -2.04 22.42
N TYR A 203 4.54 -0.77 22.05
CA TYR A 203 4.37 0.35 22.97
C TYR A 203 3.01 0.30 23.68
N THR A 204 1.92 0.00 22.96
CA THR A 204 0.58 -0.09 23.59
C THR A 204 0.37 -1.29 24.51
N LYS A 205 1.10 -2.38 24.27
CA LYS A 205 1.06 -3.58 25.11
C LYS A 205 1.99 -3.48 26.33
N THR A 206 3.16 -2.87 26.18
CA THR A 206 4.15 -2.69 27.26
C THR A 206 3.89 -1.44 28.09
N GLY A 207 3.25 -0.43 27.50
CA GLY A 207 3.04 0.89 28.10
C GLY A 207 4.33 1.69 28.32
N SER A 208 5.45 1.27 27.71
CA SER A 208 6.78 1.84 27.95
C SER A 208 7.51 2.12 26.65
N VAL A 209 7.96 3.37 26.49
CA VAL A 209 8.79 3.78 25.33
C VAL A 209 10.16 3.09 25.33
N TRP A 210 10.63 2.57 26.47
CA TRP A 210 11.87 1.78 26.52
C TRP A 210 11.81 0.53 25.64
N SER A 211 10.62 -0.05 25.43
CA SER A 211 10.46 -1.20 24.54
C SER A 211 10.84 -0.85 23.09
N THR A 212 10.34 0.27 22.58
CA THR A 212 10.57 0.69 21.20
C THR A 212 11.95 1.32 21.03
N ILE A 213 12.45 2.06 22.03
CA ILE A 213 13.84 2.53 22.08
C ILE A 213 14.81 1.35 22.00
N THR A 214 14.57 0.28 22.76
CA THR A 214 15.44 -0.91 22.72
C THR A 214 15.47 -1.50 21.31
N ILE A 215 14.30 -1.61 20.67
CA ILE A 215 14.21 -2.15 19.31
C ILE A 215 14.97 -1.27 18.32
N ALA A 216 14.71 0.04 18.34
CA ALA A 216 15.32 0.98 17.41
C ALA A 216 16.84 1.06 17.57
N VAL A 217 17.33 1.18 18.81
CA VAL A 217 18.77 1.26 19.10
C VAL A 217 19.48 -0.02 18.69
N VAL A 218 18.98 -1.19 19.10
CA VAL A 218 19.63 -2.47 18.76
C VAL A 218 19.60 -2.70 17.25
N MET A 219 18.49 -2.39 16.58
CA MET A 219 18.40 -2.52 15.14
C MET A 219 19.39 -1.61 14.42
N ASN A 220 19.42 -0.31 14.75
CA ASN A 220 20.34 0.63 14.10
C ASN A 220 21.80 0.27 14.38
N VAL A 221 22.16 -0.06 15.63
CA VAL A 221 23.52 -0.49 15.99
C VAL A 221 23.92 -1.75 15.22
N LEU A 222 23.03 -2.75 15.12
CA LEU A 222 23.32 -3.96 14.34
C LEU A 222 23.48 -3.65 12.85
N ILE A 223 22.62 -2.82 12.26
CA ILE A 223 22.70 -2.43 10.84
C ILE A 223 24.05 -1.75 10.56
N VAL A 224 24.40 -0.70 11.30
CA VAL A 224 25.63 0.06 11.04
C VAL A 224 26.89 -0.77 11.35
N SER A 225 26.88 -1.57 12.42
CA SER A 225 28.02 -2.43 12.74
C SER A 225 28.23 -3.54 11.72
N THR A 226 27.16 -4.18 11.26
CA THR A 226 27.24 -5.27 10.25
C THR A 226 27.69 -4.72 8.89
N LYS A 227 27.31 -3.48 8.56
CA LYS A 227 27.81 -2.77 7.38
C LYS A 227 29.30 -2.46 7.51
N GLU A 228 29.75 -1.90 8.62
CA GLU A 228 31.15 -1.53 8.86
C GLU A 228 32.10 -2.73 8.71
N VAL A 229 31.72 -3.91 9.24
CA VAL A 229 32.54 -5.13 9.09
C VAL A 229 32.38 -5.82 7.73
N GLY A 230 31.57 -5.27 6.82
CA GLY A 230 31.35 -5.80 5.46
C GLY A 230 30.55 -7.10 5.40
N LEU A 231 29.89 -7.51 6.50
CA LEU A 231 29.13 -8.78 6.54
C LEU A 231 27.93 -8.76 5.59
N ILE A 232 27.23 -7.62 5.46
CA ILE A 232 26.11 -7.47 4.51
C ILE A 232 26.61 -7.65 3.07
N ASP A 233 27.79 -7.11 2.74
CA ASP A 233 28.33 -7.15 1.39
C ASP A 233 28.78 -8.56 0.98
N ARG A 234 29.16 -9.41 1.96
CA ARG A 234 29.49 -10.84 1.73
C ARG A 234 28.28 -11.71 1.39
N ILE A 235 27.06 -11.27 1.69
CA ILE A 235 25.85 -12.03 1.34
C ILE A 235 25.53 -11.77 -0.14
N ALA A 236 25.58 -12.82 -0.96
CA ALA A 236 25.19 -12.73 -2.36
C ALA A 236 23.66 -12.50 -2.49
N GLN A 237 23.29 -11.63 -3.43
CA GLN A 237 21.88 -11.36 -3.74
C GLN A 237 21.20 -12.64 -4.22
N GLY A 238 19.99 -12.92 -3.72
CA GLY A 238 19.26 -14.16 -4.05
C GLY A 238 19.88 -15.45 -3.52
N SER A 239 20.90 -15.38 -2.66
CA SER A 239 21.48 -16.59 -2.05
C SER A 239 20.51 -17.26 -1.07
N LEU A 240 20.67 -18.58 -0.87
CA LEU A 240 19.94 -19.33 0.16
C LEU A 240 20.06 -18.67 1.54
N LEU A 241 21.25 -18.18 1.88
CA LEU A 241 21.51 -17.47 3.14
C LEU A 241 20.65 -16.22 3.29
N ALA A 242 20.47 -15.43 2.21
CA ALA A 242 19.60 -14.25 2.24
C ALA A 242 18.14 -14.62 2.55
N TYR A 243 17.63 -15.70 1.96
CA TYR A 243 16.27 -16.19 2.24
C TYR A 243 16.14 -16.72 3.67
N VAL A 244 17.13 -17.46 4.16
CA VAL A 244 17.13 -17.97 5.54
C VAL A 244 17.12 -16.81 6.53
N ILE A 245 17.99 -15.81 6.34
CA ILE A 245 18.01 -14.59 7.18
C ILE A 245 16.64 -13.90 7.17
N LEU A 246 16.03 -13.73 5.99
CA LEU A 246 14.72 -13.10 5.85
C LEU A 246 13.62 -13.88 6.60
N LEU A 247 13.56 -15.20 6.41
CA LEU A 247 12.57 -16.07 7.05
C LEU A 247 12.76 -16.13 8.57
N THR A 248 14.00 -16.24 9.05
CA THR A 248 14.33 -16.17 10.48
C THR A 248 13.91 -14.81 11.05
N GLY A 249 14.16 -13.73 10.32
CA GLY A 249 13.73 -12.38 10.70
C GLY A 249 12.23 -12.28 10.92
N PHE A 250 11.43 -12.71 9.92
CA PHE A 250 9.98 -12.76 10.06
C PHE A 250 9.53 -13.68 11.20
N GLY A 251 10.17 -14.83 11.38
CA GLY A 251 9.91 -15.75 12.49
C GLY A 251 10.09 -15.08 13.86
N CYS A 252 11.22 -14.39 14.07
CA CYS A 252 11.49 -13.64 15.30
C CYS A 252 10.45 -12.53 15.56
N ILE A 253 10.09 -11.76 14.54
CA ILE A 253 9.07 -10.71 14.64
C ILE A 253 7.71 -11.33 15.00
N ILE A 254 7.25 -12.34 14.26
CA ILE A 254 5.94 -12.96 14.46
C ILE A 254 5.87 -13.59 15.85
N LEU A 255 6.87 -14.38 16.26
CA LEU A 255 6.89 -15.00 17.58
C LEU A 255 6.92 -13.96 18.71
N GLY A 256 7.72 -12.90 18.55
CA GLY A 256 7.77 -11.79 19.49
C GLY A 256 6.43 -11.08 19.62
N LEU A 257 5.82 -10.71 18.48
CA LEU A 257 4.51 -10.05 18.43
C LEU A 257 3.39 -10.93 19.00
N LEU A 258 3.37 -12.24 18.70
CA LEU A 258 2.38 -13.17 19.25
C LEU A 258 2.49 -13.29 20.77
N GLN A 259 3.70 -13.29 21.33
CA GLN A 259 3.89 -13.31 22.78
C GLN A 259 3.49 -11.99 23.43
N VAL A 260 3.81 -10.86 22.81
CA VAL A 260 3.39 -9.52 23.26
C VAL A 260 1.86 -9.37 23.17
N ALA A 261 1.22 -9.96 22.15
CA ALA A 261 -0.22 -9.89 21.93
C ALA A 261 -1.05 -10.49 23.07
N LYS A 262 -0.52 -11.54 23.74
CA LYS A 262 -1.14 -12.19 24.90
C LYS A 262 -1.30 -11.26 26.11
N ARG A 263 -0.63 -10.09 26.11
CA ARG A 263 -0.70 -9.12 27.21
C ARG A 263 -1.96 -8.27 27.11
N THR A 264 -2.51 -7.92 28.26
CA THR A 264 -3.58 -6.91 28.37
C THR A 264 -3.02 -5.54 27.97
N PRO A 265 -3.70 -4.78 27.09
CA PRO A 265 -3.26 -3.42 26.75
C PRO A 265 -3.28 -2.53 28.00
N GLN A 266 -2.20 -1.79 28.27
CA GLN A 266 -2.14 -0.89 29.43
C GLN A 266 -2.79 0.49 29.18
N THR A 267 -3.07 0.81 27.90
CA THR A 267 -3.55 2.13 27.47
C THR A 267 -4.89 2.04 26.72
N GLU A 268 -5.91 1.47 27.35
CA GLU A 268 -7.31 1.60 26.90
C GLU A 268 -8.00 2.75 27.62
N THR A 269 -7.69 3.97 27.20
CA THR A 269 -8.47 5.17 27.53
C THR A 269 -8.69 5.98 26.26
N ALA A 270 -9.62 5.55 25.41
CA ALA A 270 -10.22 6.41 24.39
C ALA A 270 -11.72 6.14 24.36
N SER A 271 -12.51 7.22 24.28
CA SER A 271 -13.97 7.21 24.35
C SER A 271 -14.59 6.17 23.42
N SER A 272 -15.27 5.18 24.00
CA SER A 272 -15.95 4.04 23.35
C SER A 272 -16.70 4.44 22.06
N GLU A 273 -17.31 5.63 22.05
CA GLU A 273 -18.11 6.13 20.93
C GLU A 273 -17.31 6.40 19.63
N LEU A 274 -16.09 6.97 19.72
CA LEU A 274 -15.28 7.27 18.53
C LEU A 274 -14.62 6.00 17.97
N VAL A 275 -14.25 5.06 18.85
CA VAL A 275 -13.80 3.72 18.47
C VAL A 275 -14.91 3.02 17.67
N ALA A 276 -16.14 3.07 18.18
CA ALA A 276 -17.28 2.49 17.49
C ALA A 276 -17.49 3.12 16.11
N LYS A 277 -17.35 4.45 15.97
CA LYS A 277 -17.49 5.16 14.69
C LYS A 277 -16.37 4.85 13.68
N LEU A 278 -15.12 4.69 14.13
CA LEU A 278 -13.97 4.48 13.23
C LEU A 278 -13.64 3.01 12.95
N LYS A 279 -14.12 2.08 13.80
CA LYS A 279 -13.91 0.64 13.62
C LYS A 279 -14.25 0.15 12.19
N PRO A 280 -15.38 0.54 11.56
CA PRO A 280 -15.70 0.09 10.20
C PRO A 280 -14.63 0.49 9.18
N TYR A 281 -14.14 1.74 9.24
CA TYR A 281 -13.10 2.26 8.35
C TYR A 281 -11.77 1.53 8.51
N LEU A 282 -11.39 1.21 9.76
CA LEU A 282 -10.17 0.48 10.04
C LEU A 282 -10.23 -0.97 9.54
N VAL A 283 -11.38 -1.62 9.72
CA VAL A 283 -11.60 -2.98 9.20
C VAL A 283 -11.57 -2.98 7.67
N MET A 284 -12.25 -2.02 7.03
CA MET A 284 -12.20 -1.82 5.58
C MET A 284 -10.75 -1.66 5.10
N GLY A 285 -10.00 -0.71 5.67
CA GLY A 285 -8.60 -0.47 5.30
C GLY A 285 -7.70 -1.69 5.49
N GLY A 286 -7.84 -2.41 6.62
CA GLY A 286 -7.07 -3.62 6.89
C GLY A 286 -7.37 -4.76 5.90
N ARG A 287 -8.62 -4.92 5.47
CA ARG A 287 -9.00 -5.93 4.46
C ARG A 287 -8.54 -5.57 3.06
N LEU A 288 -8.68 -4.31 2.66
CA LEU A 288 -8.14 -3.82 1.39
C LEU A 288 -6.63 -4.03 1.33
N GLY A 289 -5.92 -3.68 2.40
CA GLY A 289 -4.49 -3.92 2.54
C GLY A 289 -4.13 -5.40 2.42
N LEU A 290 -4.91 -6.30 3.05
CA LEU A 290 -4.73 -7.75 2.91
C LEU A 290 -4.92 -8.22 1.46
N TYR A 291 -5.96 -7.77 0.77
CA TYR A 291 -6.23 -8.19 -0.61
C TYR A 291 -5.12 -7.72 -1.55
N ILE A 292 -4.68 -6.48 -1.42
CA ILE A 292 -3.55 -5.93 -2.18
C ILE A 292 -2.25 -6.68 -1.85
N ALA A 293 -2.02 -7.02 -0.57
CA ALA A 293 -0.84 -7.79 -0.18
C ALA A 293 -0.84 -9.20 -0.80
N ILE A 294 -2.00 -9.87 -0.86
CA ILE A 294 -2.15 -11.17 -1.54
C ILE A 294 -1.84 -11.03 -3.03
N TYR A 295 -2.40 -10.02 -3.69
CA TYR A 295 -2.12 -9.74 -5.10
C TYR A 295 -0.60 -9.71 -5.37
N PHE A 296 0.15 -8.91 -4.60
CA PHE A 296 1.61 -8.84 -4.78
C PHE A 296 2.35 -10.10 -4.32
N ALA A 297 1.90 -10.75 -3.25
CA ALA A 297 2.51 -11.98 -2.73
C ALA A 297 2.38 -13.16 -3.72
N VAL A 298 1.37 -13.14 -4.59
CA VAL A 298 1.19 -14.15 -5.65
C VAL A 298 1.88 -13.70 -6.95
N LEU A 299 1.72 -12.43 -7.32
CA LEU A 299 2.27 -11.90 -8.56
C LEU A 299 3.79 -11.91 -8.60
N GLN A 300 4.47 -11.42 -7.56
CA GLN A 300 5.92 -11.27 -7.59
C GLN A 300 6.66 -12.63 -7.72
N PRO A 301 6.32 -13.67 -6.95
CA PRO A 301 6.95 -14.98 -7.13
C PRO A 301 6.67 -15.59 -8.51
N LEU A 302 5.46 -15.43 -9.05
CA LEU A 302 5.11 -15.97 -10.37
C LEU A 302 5.80 -15.23 -11.51
N VAL A 303 5.92 -13.90 -11.43
CA VAL A 303 6.66 -13.10 -12.41
C VAL A 303 8.12 -13.55 -12.44
N HIS A 304 8.76 -13.73 -11.29
CA HIS A 304 10.14 -14.23 -11.25
C HIS A 304 10.27 -15.69 -11.69
N LEU A 305 9.34 -16.57 -11.28
CA LEU A 305 9.30 -17.94 -11.81
C LEU A 305 9.23 -17.92 -13.33
N TRP A 306 8.38 -17.07 -13.91
CA TRP A 306 8.20 -16.93 -15.35
C TRP A 306 9.45 -16.38 -16.04
N TYR A 307 9.95 -15.22 -15.61
CA TYR A 307 10.99 -14.47 -16.32
C TYR A 307 12.42 -14.81 -15.93
N ASN A 308 12.65 -15.48 -14.80
CA ASN A 308 13.99 -15.76 -14.29
C ASN A 308 14.27 -17.25 -14.08
N VAL A 309 13.26 -18.11 -13.91
CA VAL A 309 13.48 -19.54 -13.68
C VAL A 309 13.09 -20.36 -14.92
N LEU A 310 11.87 -20.20 -15.40
CA LEU A 310 11.36 -20.97 -16.53
C LEU A 310 12.03 -20.58 -17.85
N THR A 311 12.35 -19.30 -18.02
CA THR A 311 13.12 -18.79 -19.17
C THR A 311 14.57 -19.25 -19.16
N GLU A 312 15.15 -19.70 -18.05
CA GLU A 312 16.52 -20.26 -18.06
C GLU A 312 16.57 -21.67 -18.68
N ILE A 313 15.44 -22.38 -18.74
CA ILE A 313 15.36 -23.74 -19.30
C ILE A 313 15.33 -23.67 -20.83
N ASP A 314 16.44 -24.02 -21.47
CA ASP A 314 16.64 -23.91 -22.93
C ASP A 314 15.55 -24.60 -23.76
N ALA A 315 15.01 -25.74 -23.29
CA ALA A 315 13.98 -26.50 -24.00
C ALA A 315 12.63 -25.76 -24.13
N ILE A 316 12.27 -24.91 -23.17
CA ILE A 316 10.98 -24.20 -23.12
C ILE A 316 11.12 -22.69 -23.32
N ARG A 317 12.33 -22.14 -23.18
CA ARG A 317 12.63 -20.72 -23.37
C ARG A 317 12.05 -20.15 -24.67
N PRO A 318 12.25 -20.75 -25.86
CA PRO A 318 11.73 -20.20 -27.12
C PRO A 318 10.20 -20.11 -27.13
N TRP A 319 9.52 -21.04 -26.45
CA TRP A 319 8.07 -21.01 -26.34
C TRP A 319 7.59 -19.94 -25.34
N LEU A 320 8.25 -19.82 -24.20
CA LEU A 320 7.90 -18.84 -23.16
C LEU A 320 8.11 -17.40 -23.59
N THR A 321 9.21 -17.12 -24.31
CA THR A 321 9.58 -15.77 -24.76
C THR A 321 8.91 -15.38 -26.06
N ALA A 322 8.21 -16.29 -26.73
CA ALA A 322 7.46 -15.96 -27.93
C ALA A 322 6.33 -14.98 -27.57
N ALA A 323 6.28 -13.83 -28.24
CA ALA A 323 5.27 -12.78 -28.00
C ALA A 323 3.83 -13.33 -28.01
N ARG A 324 3.57 -14.36 -28.82
CA ARG A 324 2.27 -15.04 -28.89
C ARG A 324 1.83 -15.77 -27.60
N ASN A 325 2.74 -16.00 -26.67
CA ASN A 325 2.51 -16.76 -25.43
C ASN A 325 2.64 -15.89 -24.16
N SER A 326 2.84 -14.58 -24.30
CA SER A 326 3.07 -13.65 -23.19
C SER A 326 1.93 -13.64 -22.16
N SER A 327 0.68 -13.87 -22.60
CA SER A 327 -0.51 -13.84 -21.74
C SER A 327 -0.57 -15.01 -20.74
N TRP A 328 0.17 -16.10 -20.95
CA TRP A 328 0.17 -17.25 -20.05
C TRP A 328 0.67 -16.91 -18.64
N GLY A 329 1.62 -15.98 -18.50
CA GLY A 329 2.08 -15.53 -17.19
C GLY A 329 0.96 -14.91 -16.36
N LEU A 330 0.06 -14.15 -16.99
CA LEU A 330 -1.13 -13.57 -16.35
C LEU A 330 -2.17 -14.66 -16.03
N VAL A 331 -2.45 -15.56 -16.97
CA VAL A 331 -3.39 -16.67 -16.75
C VAL A 331 -2.98 -17.52 -15.54
N LEU A 332 -1.69 -17.86 -15.43
CA LEU A 332 -1.18 -18.63 -14.29
C LEU A 332 -1.33 -17.84 -12.98
N ASN A 333 -1.08 -16.53 -12.98
CA ASN A 333 -1.33 -15.67 -11.83
C ASN A 333 -2.79 -15.73 -11.38
N ASP A 334 -3.71 -15.55 -12.31
CA ASP A 334 -5.14 -15.48 -12.05
C ASP A 334 -5.66 -16.82 -11.49
N ILE A 335 -5.22 -17.95 -12.04
CA ILE A 335 -5.57 -19.31 -11.58
C ILE A 335 -5.07 -19.56 -10.16
N VAL A 336 -3.86 -19.11 -9.81
CA VAL A 336 -3.27 -19.32 -8.48
C VAL A 336 -3.88 -18.37 -7.44
N ALA A 337 -4.20 -17.13 -7.84
CA ALA A 337 -4.68 -16.11 -6.91
C ALA A 337 -6.11 -16.36 -6.40
N ILE A 338 -7.05 -16.84 -7.25
CA ILE A 338 -8.44 -17.10 -6.83
C ILE A 338 -8.54 -18.09 -5.65
N PRO A 339 -7.90 -19.28 -5.70
CA PRO A 339 -7.89 -20.23 -4.58
C PRO A 339 -7.29 -19.64 -3.30
N ILE A 340 -6.26 -18.80 -3.41
CA ILE A 340 -5.63 -18.16 -2.24
C ILE A 340 -6.60 -17.17 -1.59
N TYR A 341 -7.29 -16.34 -2.38
CA TYR A 341 -8.36 -15.48 -1.87
C TYR A 341 -9.46 -16.31 -1.20
N TYR A 342 -9.93 -17.38 -1.87
CA TYR A 342 -10.95 -18.26 -1.33
C TYR A 342 -10.54 -18.84 0.03
N PHE A 343 -9.33 -19.39 0.13
CA PHE A 343 -8.82 -19.99 1.35
C PHE A 343 -8.68 -18.97 2.48
N ILE A 344 -8.11 -17.80 2.20
CA ILE A 344 -7.88 -16.76 3.21
C ILE A 344 -9.21 -16.23 3.74
N LEU A 345 -10.18 -15.95 2.85
CA LEU A 345 -11.51 -15.51 3.26
C LEU A 345 -12.21 -16.57 4.12
N ARG A 346 -12.17 -17.84 3.70
CA ARG A 346 -12.84 -18.93 4.41
C ARG A 346 -12.19 -19.21 5.76
N ARG A 347 -10.86 -19.24 5.83
CA ARG A 347 -10.11 -19.65 7.02
C ARG A 347 -9.95 -18.55 8.08
N TYR A 348 -9.76 -17.30 7.65
CA TYR A 348 -9.43 -16.18 8.54
C TYR A 348 -10.58 -15.18 8.69
N GLN A 349 -11.35 -14.95 7.63
CA GLN A 349 -12.48 -14.01 7.67
C GLN A 349 -13.84 -14.69 7.89
N LYS A 350 -13.90 -16.03 7.83
CA LYS A 350 -15.13 -16.85 7.90
C LYS A 350 -16.18 -16.43 6.87
N ARG A 351 -15.73 -16.00 5.69
CA ARG A 351 -16.57 -15.57 4.56
C ARG A 351 -16.40 -16.50 3.38
N ASP A 352 -17.43 -16.62 2.56
CA ASP A 352 -17.39 -17.42 1.33
C ASP A 352 -17.25 -16.49 0.11
N LEU A 353 -16.19 -16.67 -0.67
CA LEU A 353 -15.87 -15.80 -1.80
C LEU A 353 -16.98 -15.77 -2.86
N ILE A 354 -17.60 -16.93 -3.14
CA ILE A 354 -18.63 -17.05 -4.18
C ILE A 354 -19.87 -16.25 -3.76
N ARG A 355 -20.25 -16.34 -2.47
CA ARG A 355 -21.34 -15.53 -1.90
C ARG A 355 -21.02 -14.03 -1.91
N GLU A 356 -19.80 -13.63 -1.56
CA GLU A 356 -19.38 -12.22 -1.61
C GLU A 356 -19.42 -11.66 -3.04
N CYS A 357 -19.04 -12.47 -4.03
CA CYS A 357 -19.05 -12.06 -5.43
C CYS A 357 -20.46 -11.92 -6.02
N LYS A 358 -21.48 -12.60 -5.46
CA LYS A 358 -22.87 -12.59 -5.94
C LYS A 358 -22.98 -13.04 -7.40
N PHE A 359 -22.75 -14.31 -7.68
CA PHE A 359 -22.94 -14.88 -9.03
C PHE A 359 -24.42 -15.12 -9.36
N ASP A 360 -25.22 -14.06 -9.38
CA ASP A 360 -26.67 -14.12 -9.61
C ASP A 360 -27.01 -14.07 -11.11
N LYS A 361 -28.05 -14.80 -11.54
CA LYS A 361 -28.44 -14.85 -12.96
C LYS A 361 -28.91 -13.47 -13.46
N ILE A 362 -28.53 -13.14 -14.69
CA ILE A 362 -28.92 -11.91 -15.37
C ILE A 362 -29.83 -12.26 -16.56
N SER A 363 -30.85 -11.44 -16.80
CA SER A 363 -31.74 -11.64 -17.96
C SER A 363 -30.99 -11.51 -19.29
N PHE A 364 -31.34 -12.34 -20.27
CA PHE A 364 -30.75 -12.28 -21.61
C PHE A 364 -30.82 -10.87 -22.23
N ASN A 365 -31.92 -10.15 -21.97
CA ASN A 365 -32.13 -8.77 -22.44
C ASN A 365 -31.10 -7.76 -21.88
N SER A 366 -30.55 -8.04 -20.71
CA SER A 366 -29.47 -7.23 -20.13
C SER A 366 -28.11 -7.67 -20.67
N VAL A 367 -27.91 -8.98 -20.84
CA VAL A 367 -26.64 -9.55 -21.35
C VAL A 367 -26.25 -8.94 -22.68
N TRP A 368 -27.15 -8.93 -23.68
CA TRP A 368 -26.80 -8.40 -25.01
C TRP A 368 -26.57 -6.87 -24.99
N LYS A 369 -27.26 -6.12 -24.13
CA LYS A 369 -27.03 -4.67 -23.98
C LYS A 369 -25.70 -4.35 -23.32
N ILE A 370 -25.31 -5.15 -22.33
CA ILE A 370 -23.99 -5.06 -21.69
C ILE A 370 -22.90 -5.41 -22.70
N ALA A 371 -23.09 -6.47 -23.50
CA ALA A 371 -22.16 -6.83 -24.57
C ALA A 371 -22.06 -5.75 -25.65
N LEU A 372 -23.20 -5.16 -26.07
CA LEU A 372 -23.20 -4.05 -27.02
C LEU A 372 -22.48 -2.81 -26.46
N LEU A 373 -22.73 -2.49 -25.19
CA LEU A 373 -22.04 -1.41 -24.49
C LEU A 373 -20.52 -1.62 -24.52
N SER A 374 -20.04 -2.83 -24.19
CA SER A 374 -18.61 -3.10 -24.15
C SER A 374 -17.97 -3.16 -25.54
N ILE A 375 -18.69 -3.60 -26.58
CA ILE A 375 -18.23 -3.50 -27.97
C ILE A 375 -18.07 -2.02 -28.37
N CYS A 376 -19.07 -1.18 -28.09
CA CYS A 376 -18.97 0.25 -28.38
C CYS A 376 -17.83 0.93 -27.60
N MET A 377 -17.64 0.58 -26.33
CA MET A 377 -16.50 1.04 -25.56
C MET A 377 -15.17 0.58 -26.18
N GLY A 378 -15.10 -0.68 -26.62
CA GLY A 378 -13.90 -1.25 -27.21
C GLY A 378 -13.50 -0.54 -28.50
N LEU A 379 -14.46 -0.38 -29.43
CA LEU A 379 -14.27 0.33 -30.68
C LEU A 379 -13.90 1.80 -30.47
N TRP A 380 -14.51 2.44 -29.46
CA TRP A 380 -14.18 3.82 -29.11
C TRP A 380 -12.72 3.94 -28.66
N VAL A 381 -12.26 3.06 -27.77
CA VAL A 381 -10.89 3.08 -27.25
C VAL A 381 -9.88 2.78 -28.36
N THR A 382 -10.09 1.74 -29.17
CA THR A 382 -9.16 1.39 -30.26
C THR A 382 -9.07 2.50 -31.30
N SER A 383 -10.16 3.21 -31.55
CA SER A 383 -10.18 4.36 -32.47
C SER A 383 -9.54 5.61 -31.88
N MET A 384 -9.73 5.88 -30.58
CA MET A 384 -9.13 7.02 -29.87
C MET A 384 -7.61 6.95 -29.85
N VAL A 385 -7.07 5.76 -29.53
CA VAL A 385 -5.62 5.54 -29.43
C VAL A 385 -4.92 5.68 -30.78
N LYS A 386 -5.67 5.58 -31.89
CA LYS A 386 -5.17 5.75 -33.25
C LYS A 386 -5.07 7.20 -33.71
N ILE A 387 -5.67 8.15 -33.00
CA ILE A 387 -5.51 9.57 -33.32
C ILE A 387 -4.01 9.89 -33.27
N PRO A 388 -3.40 10.48 -34.31
CA PRO A 388 -1.95 10.71 -34.35
C PRO A 388 -1.42 11.43 -33.10
N ALA A 389 -2.10 12.50 -32.68
CA ALA A 389 -1.75 13.22 -31.46
C ALA A 389 -1.78 12.35 -30.19
N VAL A 390 -2.67 11.37 -30.10
CA VAL A 390 -2.77 10.45 -28.95
C VAL A 390 -1.69 9.37 -29.05
N ALA A 391 -1.49 8.78 -30.23
CA ALA A 391 -0.49 7.75 -30.47
C ALA A 391 0.94 8.26 -30.18
N ASP A 392 1.25 9.48 -30.63
CA ASP A 392 2.56 10.10 -30.45
C ASP A 392 2.79 10.53 -28.99
N THR A 393 1.74 11.03 -28.32
CA THR A 393 1.85 11.52 -26.93
C THR A 393 1.83 10.38 -25.89
N PHE A 394 1.10 9.30 -26.17
CA PHE A 394 0.86 8.21 -25.23
C PHE A 394 1.22 6.82 -25.80
N PRO A 395 2.49 6.56 -26.15
CA PRO A 395 2.93 5.29 -26.74
C PRO A 395 2.69 4.09 -25.81
N GLN A 396 2.54 4.31 -24.50
CA GLN A 396 2.24 3.25 -23.53
C GLN A 396 0.93 2.49 -23.80
N PHE A 397 -0.03 3.08 -24.52
CA PHE A 397 -1.23 2.35 -24.94
C PHE A 397 -0.90 1.22 -25.92
N GLU A 398 -0.02 1.45 -26.88
CA GLU A 398 0.37 0.41 -27.84
C GLU A 398 1.11 -0.73 -27.14
N GLN A 399 1.97 -0.42 -26.16
CA GLN A 399 2.61 -1.42 -25.30
C GLN A 399 1.57 -2.24 -24.51
N LEU A 400 0.54 -1.59 -23.99
CA LEU A 400 -0.54 -2.28 -23.27
C LEU A 400 -1.33 -3.22 -24.19
N PHE A 401 -1.80 -2.74 -25.34
CA PHE A 401 -2.61 -3.56 -26.25
C PHE A 401 -1.82 -4.70 -26.88
N SER A 402 -0.58 -4.44 -27.30
CA SER A 402 0.30 -5.50 -27.83
C SER A 402 0.53 -6.62 -26.80
N SER A 403 0.71 -6.28 -25.53
CA SER A 403 0.88 -7.25 -24.44
C SER A 403 -0.41 -8.05 -24.14
N LEU A 404 -1.57 -7.39 -24.11
CA LEU A 404 -2.83 -8.01 -23.71
C LEU A 404 -3.51 -8.81 -24.83
N VAL A 405 -3.40 -8.36 -26.08
CA VAL A 405 -4.15 -8.94 -27.21
C VAL A 405 -3.28 -9.35 -28.40
N GLY A 406 -1.95 -9.32 -28.28
CA GLY A 406 -1.03 -9.83 -29.31
C GLY A 406 -0.78 -11.35 -29.28
N GLY A 407 -1.41 -12.07 -28.34
CA GLY A 407 -1.25 -13.50 -28.14
C GLY A 407 -1.89 -14.38 -29.23
N ALA A 408 -1.55 -15.68 -29.28
CA ALA A 408 -2.22 -16.63 -30.16
C ALA A 408 -3.70 -16.81 -29.78
N PRO A 409 -4.61 -17.12 -30.72
CA PRO A 409 -6.06 -17.19 -30.46
C PRO A 409 -6.45 -18.06 -29.27
N PHE A 410 -5.84 -19.24 -29.15
CA PHE A 410 -6.10 -20.14 -28.02
C PHE A 410 -5.70 -19.53 -26.67
N THR A 411 -4.49 -18.98 -26.60
CA THR A 411 -3.97 -18.34 -25.37
C THR A 411 -4.81 -17.13 -24.97
N PHE A 412 -5.27 -16.37 -25.96
CA PHE A 412 -6.14 -15.23 -25.76
C PHE A 412 -7.52 -15.65 -25.25
N ILE A 413 -8.12 -16.72 -25.76
CA ILE A 413 -9.43 -17.20 -25.27
C ILE A 413 -9.34 -17.62 -23.80
N VAL A 414 -8.28 -18.33 -23.42
CA VAL A 414 -8.06 -18.73 -22.02
C VAL A 414 -7.86 -17.48 -21.14
N PHE A 415 -7.01 -16.55 -21.59
CA PHE A 415 -6.82 -15.25 -20.94
C PHE A 415 -8.14 -14.49 -20.80
N LEU A 416 -8.92 -14.37 -21.87
CA LEU A 416 -10.18 -13.63 -21.90
C LEU A 416 -11.16 -14.14 -20.84
N ILE A 417 -11.26 -15.45 -20.64
CA ILE A 417 -12.20 -16.03 -19.66
C ILE A 417 -11.62 -15.89 -18.24
N VAL A 418 -10.41 -16.40 -18.04
CA VAL A 418 -9.81 -16.50 -16.70
C VAL A 418 -9.49 -15.12 -16.13
N HIS A 419 -8.86 -14.26 -16.92
CA HIS A 419 -8.44 -12.93 -16.49
C HIS A 419 -9.64 -12.04 -16.17
N SER A 420 -10.69 -12.07 -17.01
CA SER A 420 -11.91 -11.29 -16.76
C SER A 420 -12.60 -11.74 -15.47
N ILE A 421 -12.71 -13.05 -15.23
CA ILE A 421 -13.30 -13.55 -13.97
C ILE A 421 -12.45 -13.10 -12.77
N TYR A 422 -11.13 -13.29 -12.84
CA TYR A 422 -10.23 -12.92 -11.76
C TYR A 422 -10.31 -11.43 -11.41
N LYS A 423 -10.21 -10.56 -12.42
CA LYS A 423 -10.27 -9.11 -12.23
C LYS A 423 -11.58 -8.70 -11.59
N GLU A 424 -12.71 -9.22 -12.07
CA GLU A 424 -13.99 -8.88 -11.48
C GLU A 424 -14.14 -9.41 -10.05
N VAL A 425 -13.65 -10.61 -9.75
CA VAL A 425 -13.58 -11.13 -8.37
C VAL A 425 -12.79 -10.18 -7.47
N LEU A 426 -11.60 -9.73 -7.90
CA LEU A 426 -10.76 -8.83 -7.11
C LEU A 426 -11.39 -7.44 -6.94
N PHE A 427 -11.78 -6.78 -8.02
CA PHE A 427 -12.21 -5.38 -7.96
C PHE A 427 -13.65 -5.20 -7.53
N ARG A 428 -14.56 -6.10 -7.91
CA ARG A 428 -16.01 -5.95 -7.66
C ARG A 428 -16.44 -6.85 -6.50
N GLY A 429 -15.95 -8.08 -6.47
CA GLY A 429 -16.20 -9.00 -5.36
C GLY A 429 -15.54 -8.56 -4.05
N LEU A 430 -14.24 -8.22 -4.08
CA LEU A 430 -13.48 -7.90 -2.86
C LEU A 430 -13.37 -6.40 -2.60
N VAL A 431 -12.73 -5.64 -3.50
CA VAL A 431 -12.43 -4.21 -3.27
C VAL A 431 -13.68 -3.35 -3.19
N PHE A 432 -14.58 -3.44 -4.17
CA PHE A 432 -15.81 -2.64 -4.21
C PHE A 432 -16.69 -2.90 -2.99
N ASN A 433 -16.91 -4.16 -2.63
CA ASN A 433 -17.78 -4.52 -1.49
C ASN A 433 -17.22 -4.01 -0.16
N GLU A 434 -15.90 -4.06 0.05
CA GLU A 434 -15.30 -3.49 1.27
C GLU A 434 -15.42 -1.96 1.31
N LEU A 435 -15.16 -1.26 0.21
CA LEU A 435 -15.34 0.19 0.13
C LEU A 435 -16.81 0.57 0.36
N ASN A 436 -17.74 -0.10 -0.32
CA ASN A 436 -19.18 0.16 -0.27
C ASN A 436 -19.83 -0.23 1.07
N ALA A 437 -19.13 -0.98 1.92
CA ALA A 437 -19.58 -1.28 3.28
C ALA A 437 -19.55 -0.05 4.20
N VAL A 438 -18.77 0.98 3.86
CA VAL A 438 -18.50 2.13 4.75
C VAL A 438 -18.62 3.48 4.03
N LEU A 439 -18.27 3.55 2.75
CA LEU A 439 -18.18 4.79 1.99
C LEU A 439 -19.38 5.01 1.07
N PRO A 440 -19.75 6.27 0.75
CA PRO A 440 -20.77 6.57 -0.23
C PRO A 440 -20.30 6.20 -1.65
N LEU A 441 -21.26 5.81 -2.50
CA LEU A 441 -21.00 5.26 -3.84
C LEU A 441 -20.03 6.09 -4.68
N GLY A 442 -20.13 7.42 -4.68
CA GLY A 442 -19.21 8.28 -5.43
C GLY A 442 -17.74 8.10 -5.02
N ILE A 443 -17.47 7.99 -3.72
CA ILE A 443 -16.11 7.75 -3.20
C ILE A 443 -15.69 6.31 -3.49
N VAL A 444 -16.61 5.35 -3.45
CA VAL A 444 -16.34 3.94 -3.81
C VAL A 444 -15.87 3.84 -5.27
N LEU A 445 -16.55 4.51 -6.20
CA LEU A 445 -16.21 4.48 -7.63
C LEU A 445 -14.81 5.06 -7.88
N VAL A 446 -14.51 6.22 -7.30
CA VAL A 446 -13.19 6.87 -7.42
C VAL A 446 -12.11 6.04 -6.74
N GLY A 447 -12.37 5.52 -5.54
CA GLY A 447 -11.43 4.68 -4.79
C GLY A 447 -11.10 3.37 -5.53
N ASN A 448 -12.09 2.74 -6.17
CA ASN A 448 -11.89 1.52 -6.95
C ASN A 448 -11.05 1.81 -8.21
N ALA A 449 -11.35 2.89 -8.94
CA ALA A 449 -10.55 3.35 -10.07
C ALA A 449 -9.09 3.65 -9.67
N PHE A 450 -8.89 4.28 -8.51
CA PHE A 450 -7.55 4.58 -8.00
C PHE A 450 -6.76 3.30 -7.64
N ILE A 451 -7.40 2.35 -6.94
CA ILE A 451 -6.77 1.05 -6.62
C ILE A 451 -6.45 0.28 -7.91
N TYR A 452 -7.35 0.31 -8.91
CA TYR A 452 -7.08 -0.30 -10.22
C TYR A 452 -5.83 0.30 -10.90
N GLY A 453 -5.72 1.62 -10.89
CA GLY A 453 -4.54 2.33 -11.42
C GLY A 453 -3.23 1.99 -10.72
N ILE A 454 -3.25 1.87 -9.40
CA ILE A 454 -2.08 1.44 -8.61
C ILE A 454 -1.64 0.04 -9.05
N LEU A 455 -2.58 -0.91 -9.10
CA LEU A 455 -2.24 -2.32 -9.29
C LEU A 455 -1.79 -2.63 -10.73
N PHE A 456 -2.49 -2.09 -11.74
CA PHE A 456 -2.23 -2.46 -13.14
C PHE A 456 -1.34 -1.48 -13.90
N PHE A 457 -1.29 -0.20 -13.49
CA PHE A 457 -0.61 0.83 -14.27
C PHE A 457 0.46 1.58 -13.48
N LYS A 458 0.74 1.18 -12.23
CA LYS A 458 1.72 1.87 -11.36
C LYS A 458 1.48 3.38 -11.26
N LEU A 459 0.22 3.80 -11.33
CA LEU A 459 -0.21 5.20 -11.37
C LEU A 459 0.28 6.01 -12.60
N ASP A 460 0.59 5.37 -13.73
CA ASP A 460 0.71 6.10 -15.01
C ASP A 460 -0.57 6.93 -15.24
N PRO A 461 -0.49 8.26 -15.40
CA PRO A 461 -1.68 9.12 -15.43
C PRO A 461 -2.66 8.77 -16.56
N ALA A 462 -2.15 8.49 -17.76
CA ALA A 462 -2.96 8.24 -18.93
C ALA A 462 -3.67 6.88 -18.85
N LEU A 463 -2.92 5.83 -18.51
CA LEU A 463 -3.47 4.47 -18.36
C LEU A 463 -4.41 4.39 -17.15
N THR A 464 -4.07 5.07 -16.04
CA THR A 464 -4.94 5.15 -14.84
C THR A 464 -6.24 5.85 -15.14
N LEU A 465 -6.23 6.95 -15.91
CA LEU A 465 -7.46 7.61 -16.34
C LEU A 465 -8.29 6.68 -17.23
N TYR A 466 -7.68 6.07 -18.24
CA TYR A 466 -8.34 5.14 -19.15
C TYR A 466 -8.99 3.95 -18.42
N GLY A 467 -8.21 3.17 -17.67
CA GLY A 467 -8.74 2.00 -16.98
C GLY A 467 -9.60 2.36 -15.78
N GLY A 468 -9.41 3.56 -15.20
CA GLY A 468 -10.28 4.13 -14.17
C GLY A 468 -11.69 4.39 -14.71
N MET A 469 -11.81 5.00 -15.90
CA MET A 469 -13.12 5.23 -16.55
C MET A 469 -13.85 3.91 -16.84
N GLY A 470 -13.14 2.91 -17.40
CA GLY A 470 -13.70 1.58 -17.59
C GLY A 470 -14.12 0.93 -16.27
N THR A 471 -13.30 1.09 -15.23
CA THR A 471 -13.56 0.55 -13.90
C THR A 471 -14.83 1.12 -13.27
N ILE A 472 -15.07 2.42 -13.44
CA ILE A 472 -16.29 3.08 -12.97
C ILE A 472 -17.53 2.48 -13.65
N ILE A 473 -17.49 2.29 -14.97
CA ILE A 473 -18.62 1.70 -15.72
C ILE A 473 -18.90 0.28 -15.23
N PHE A 474 -17.88 -0.55 -15.08
CA PHE A 474 -18.03 -1.93 -14.61
C PHE A 474 -18.51 -1.99 -13.15
N ALA A 475 -18.04 -1.09 -12.29
CA ALA A 475 -18.52 -0.97 -10.92
C ALA A 475 -20.01 -0.55 -10.87
N LEU A 476 -20.46 0.33 -11.76
CA LEU A 476 -21.88 0.66 -11.91
C LEU A 476 -22.71 -0.53 -12.39
N LEU A 477 -22.23 -1.29 -13.38
CA LEU A 477 -22.91 -2.52 -13.84
C LEU A 477 -23.06 -3.53 -12.70
N TYR A 478 -21.99 -3.76 -11.93
CA TYR A 478 -22.02 -4.61 -10.74
C TYR A 478 -23.04 -4.11 -9.71
N PHE A 479 -23.04 -2.79 -9.44
CA PHE A 479 -23.94 -2.18 -8.47
C PHE A 479 -25.42 -2.27 -8.89
N TRP A 480 -25.73 -2.05 -10.17
CA TRP A 480 -27.11 -2.08 -10.68
C TRP A 480 -27.69 -3.49 -10.75
N TYR A 481 -26.89 -4.47 -11.18
CA TYR A 481 -27.35 -5.85 -11.36
C TYR A 481 -27.12 -6.73 -10.13
N ARG A 482 -26.31 -6.27 -9.17
CA ARG A 482 -25.85 -7.04 -7.99
C ARG A 482 -25.28 -8.40 -8.35
N SER A 483 -24.72 -8.51 -9.54
CA SER A 483 -24.22 -9.76 -10.09
C SER A 483 -22.86 -9.55 -10.71
N LEU A 484 -21.92 -10.43 -10.38
CA LEU A 484 -20.58 -10.40 -10.99
C LEU A 484 -20.61 -10.72 -12.49
N TRP A 485 -21.66 -11.38 -12.97
CA TRP A 485 -21.81 -11.66 -14.40
C TRP A 485 -21.91 -10.39 -15.24
N ALA A 486 -22.48 -9.30 -14.69
CA ALA A 486 -22.67 -8.05 -15.43
C ALA A 486 -21.33 -7.44 -15.87
N PRO A 487 -20.37 -7.16 -14.97
CA PRO A 487 -19.08 -6.66 -15.39
C PRO A 487 -18.22 -7.72 -16.10
N ILE A 488 -18.34 -9.02 -15.79
CA ILE A 488 -17.61 -10.08 -16.54
C ILE A 488 -17.98 -10.07 -18.02
N ILE A 489 -19.28 -9.98 -18.35
CA ILE A 489 -19.75 -9.91 -19.75
C ILE A 489 -19.22 -8.63 -20.42
N ALA A 490 -19.21 -7.51 -19.70
CA ALA A 490 -18.66 -6.27 -20.21
C ALA A 490 -17.16 -6.40 -20.50
N GLU A 491 -16.38 -6.95 -19.58
CA GLU A 491 -14.94 -7.12 -19.74
C GLU A 491 -14.60 -8.09 -20.88
N ILE A 492 -15.31 -9.22 -20.98
CA ILE A 492 -15.16 -10.15 -22.11
C ILE A 492 -15.46 -9.46 -23.44
N GLY A 493 -16.57 -8.72 -23.55
CA GLY A 493 -16.90 -8.01 -24.79
C GLY A 493 -15.87 -6.93 -25.15
N LEU A 494 -15.33 -6.24 -24.15
CA LEU A 494 -14.30 -5.21 -24.34
C LEU A 494 -13.00 -5.80 -24.88
N PHE A 495 -12.45 -6.83 -24.20
CA PHE A 495 -11.20 -7.46 -24.62
C PHE A 495 -11.34 -8.24 -25.93
N ALA A 496 -12.48 -8.90 -26.15
CA ALA A 496 -12.76 -9.54 -27.44
C ALA A 496 -12.74 -8.51 -28.58
N THR A 497 -13.32 -7.32 -28.36
CA THR A 497 -13.28 -6.23 -29.34
C THR A 497 -11.85 -5.78 -29.62
N TYR A 498 -11.01 -5.62 -28.59
CA TYR A 498 -9.60 -5.29 -28.77
C TYR A 498 -8.83 -6.33 -29.60
N TYR A 499 -9.05 -7.61 -29.30
CA TYR A 499 -8.39 -8.69 -30.03
C TYR A 499 -8.85 -8.79 -31.47
N ILE A 500 -10.16 -8.64 -31.73
CA ILE A 500 -10.74 -8.66 -33.08
C ILE A 500 -10.24 -7.47 -33.90
N ALA A 501 -10.26 -6.27 -33.32
CA ALA A 501 -9.72 -5.08 -33.98
C ALA A 501 -8.25 -5.30 -34.37
N ARG A 502 -7.43 -5.82 -33.45
CA ARG A 502 -5.99 -6.02 -33.70
C ARG A 502 -5.69 -7.13 -34.70
N ASN A 503 -6.21 -8.34 -34.50
CA ASN A 503 -5.73 -9.52 -35.21
C ASN A 503 -6.58 -9.92 -36.43
N LEU A 504 -7.86 -9.55 -36.47
CA LEU A 504 -8.77 -10.03 -37.53
C LEU A 504 -9.01 -8.98 -38.62
N TYR A 505 -9.00 -7.70 -38.26
CA TYR A 505 -9.28 -6.62 -39.21
C TYR A 505 -8.06 -5.76 -39.54
N SER A 506 -6.87 -6.13 -39.02
CA SER A 506 -5.65 -5.31 -39.11
C SER A 506 -5.94 -3.83 -38.82
N HIS A 507 -6.89 -3.57 -37.92
CA HIS A 507 -7.37 -2.23 -37.59
C HIS A 507 -6.26 -1.38 -36.99
N PHE A 508 -5.20 -2.04 -36.50
CA PHE A 508 -3.99 -1.40 -36.03
C PHE A 508 -2.96 -1.10 -37.14
N ASP A 509 -3.08 -1.69 -38.32
CA ASP A 509 -2.19 -1.43 -39.46
C ASP A 509 -2.76 -0.37 -40.41
N VAL A 510 -4.06 -0.08 -40.31
CA VAL A 510 -4.72 0.97 -41.09
C VAL A 510 -4.42 2.35 -40.48
N ALA A 511 -3.96 3.29 -41.30
CA ALA A 511 -3.75 4.68 -40.90
C ALA A 511 -5.07 5.34 -40.49
N PHE A 512 -5.01 6.24 -39.49
CA PHE A 512 -6.17 6.97 -39.01
C PHE A 512 -6.84 7.75 -40.16
N ASN A 513 -8.16 7.58 -40.30
CA ASN A 513 -8.96 8.15 -41.39
C ASN A 513 -10.40 8.43 -40.92
N GLY A 514 -11.26 8.90 -41.82
CA GLY A 514 -12.65 9.28 -41.51
C GLY A 514 -13.51 8.16 -40.89
N TYR A 515 -13.20 6.89 -41.16
CA TYR A 515 -13.92 5.76 -40.56
C TYR A 515 -13.75 5.71 -39.03
N PHE A 516 -12.54 5.94 -38.53
CA PHE A 516 -12.28 6.00 -37.08
C PHE A 516 -13.02 7.16 -36.42
N VAL A 517 -13.08 8.32 -37.10
CA VAL A 517 -13.85 9.49 -36.62
C VAL A 517 -15.34 9.13 -36.50
N VAL A 518 -15.91 8.45 -37.49
CA VAL A 518 -17.30 7.98 -37.44
C VAL A 518 -17.51 7.00 -36.28
N LEU A 519 -16.60 6.03 -36.08
CA LEU A 519 -16.68 5.09 -34.96
C LEU A 519 -16.67 5.81 -33.60
N ILE A 520 -15.77 6.78 -33.43
CA ILE A 520 -15.68 7.60 -32.23
C ILE A 520 -17.02 8.30 -31.98
N VAL A 521 -17.53 9.03 -32.97
CA VAL A 521 -18.78 9.80 -32.85
C VAL A 521 -19.96 8.89 -32.54
N VAL A 522 -20.13 7.81 -33.29
CA VAL A 522 -21.22 6.85 -33.11
C VAL A 522 -21.15 6.22 -31.72
N CYS A 523 -19.98 5.73 -31.29
CA CYS A 523 -19.84 5.12 -29.97
C CYS A 523 -20.05 6.14 -28.84
N SER A 524 -19.60 7.39 -28.98
CA SER A 524 -19.87 8.46 -28.02
C SER A 524 -21.36 8.80 -27.91
N LEU A 525 -22.13 8.67 -29.00
CA LEU A 525 -23.58 8.87 -28.99
C LEU A 525 -24.35 7.66 -28.46
N VAL A 526 -23.82 6.45 -28.60
CA VAL A 526 -24.49 5.19 -28.21
C VAL A 526 -24.26 4.82 -26.74
N VAL A 527 -23.06 5.06 -26.20
CA VAL A 527 -22.70 4.65 -24.83
C VAL A 527 -23.60 5.29 -23.75
N PRO A 528 -23.85 6.62 -23.72
CA PRO A 528 -24.67 7.22 -22.67
C PRO A 528 -26.15 6.75 -22.69
N PRO A 529 -26.85 6.67 -23.84
CA PRO A 529 -28.20 6.10 -23.90
C PRO A 529 -28.27 4.64 -23.47
N LEU A 530 -27.26 3.81 -23.81
CA LEU A 530 -27.21 2.42 -23.36
C LEU A 530 -27.03 2.33 -21.85
N MET A 531 -26.13 3.14 -21.27
CA MET A 531 -25.93 3.23 -19.83
C MET A 531 -27.23 3.65 -19.12
N TYR A 532 -27.94 4.64 -19.65
CA TYR A 532 -29.23 5.08 -19.10
C TYR A 532 -30.30 3.97 -19.16
N ARG A 533 -30.37 3.23 -20.27
CA ARG A 533 -31.31 2.10 -20.41
C ARG A 533 -30.98 0.96 -19.44
N LEU A 534 -29.72 0.60 -19.31
CA LEU A 534 -29.25 -0.42 -18.35
C LEU A 534 -29.55 0.00 -16.91
N TRP A 535 -29.31 1.27 -16.59
CA TRP A 535 -29.68 1.83 -15.29
C TRP A 535 -31.19 1.74 -15.03
N LYS A 536 -32.04 2.11 -16.00
CA LYS A 536 -33.50 2.08 -15.85
C LYS A 536 -34.06 0.66 -15.72
N GLN A 537 -33.40 -0.32 -16.34
CA GLN A 537 -33.82 -1.74 -16.34
C GLN A 537 -33.16 -2.56 -15.23
N ARG A 538 -32.52 -1.90 -14.27
CA ARG A 538 -31.90 -2.57 -13.12
C ARG A 538 -32.97 -3.37 -12.34
N PRO A 539 -32.69 -4.63 -11.95
CA PRO A 539 -33.65 -5.48 -11.27
C PRO A 539 -34.00 -5.01 -9.84
N TYR A 540 -33.21 -4.10 -9.25
CA TYR A 540 -33.38 -3.63 -7.88
C TYR A 540 -33.69 -2.12 -7.82
N GLY A 541 -34.87 -1.76 -7.32
CA GLY A 541 -35.32 -0.36 -7.18
C GLY A 541 -34.59 0.44 -6.09
N GLU A 542 -34.77 1.77 -6.09
CA GLU A 542 -34.11 2.73 -5.18
C GLU A 542 -34.28 2.41 -3.69
N SER A 543 -35.43 1.87 -3.28
CA SER A 543 -35.73 1.51 -1.89
C SER A 543 -34.84 0.39 -1.33
N SER A 544 -34.29 -0.47 -2.20
CA SER A 544 -33.36 -1.55 -1.82
C SER A 544 -31.90 -1.09 -1.71
N ILE A 545 -31.58 0.10 -2.25
CA ILE A 545 -30.23 0.70 -2.24
C ILE A 545 -29.95 1.36 -0.89
N ILE A 546 -30.98 1.95 -0.27
CA ILE A 546 -30.88 2.67 1.01
C ILE A 546 -30.77 1.71 2.21
N ARG A 547 -31.44 0.54 2.16
CA ARG A 547 -31.46 -0.41 3.28
C ARG A 547 -30.15 -1.18 3.50
N THR A 548 -29.31 -1.35 2.48
CA THR A 548 -28.06 -2.14 2.57
C THR A 548 -26.78 -1.31 2.69
N GLY A 549 -26.85 0.02 2.53
CA GLY A 549 -25.72 0.94 2.76
C GLY A 549 -25.41 1.22 4.24
N LYS A 550 -26.27 0.77 5.16
CA LYS A 550 -25.96 0.61 6.57
C LYS A 550 -26.08 -0.87 6.87
N ILE A 551 -24.95 -1.55 7.03
CA ILE A 551 -24.93 -2.91 7.57
C ILE A 551 -25.73 -2.88 8.89
N GLN A 552 -26.84 -3.61 8.93
CA GLN A 552 -27.41 -4.09 10.19
C GLN A 552 -26.29 -4.87 10.89
N LEU A 553 -25.66 -4.23 11.88
CA LEU A 553 -24.99 -4.92 12.97
C LEU A 553 -26.09 -5.56 13.83
N GLU A 554 -26.76 -6.57 13.28
CA GLU A 554 -27.53 -7.46 14.13
C GLU A 554 -26.54 -8.39 14.83
N ALA A 555 -26.68 -8.38 16.15
CA ALA A 555 -25.97 -9.22 17.08
C ALA A 555 -26.23 -10.70 16.75
N GLY A 556 -25.32 -11.32 15.99
CA GLY A 556 -25.22 -12.76 15.90
C GLY A 556 -24.36 -13.27 17.05
N GLY A 557 -24.97 -13.65 18.16
CA GLY A 557 -24.32 -14.39 19.22
C GLY A 557 -23.89 -15.78 18.73
N LYS A 558 -22.58 -16.01 18.68
CA LYS A 558 -21.82 -17.13 19.27
C LYS A 558 -20.39 -17.12 18.74
#